data_AF-K1RQV7-F1
#
_entry.id   AF-K1RQV7-F1
#
_cell.length_a   1.000
_cell.length_b   1.000
_cell.length_c   1.000
_cell.angle_alpha   90.00
_cell.angle_beta   90.00
_cell.angle_gamma   90.00
#
_symmetry.space_group_name_H-M   'P 1'
#
loop_
_entity.id
_entity.type
_entity.pdbx_description
1 polymer ?
#
loop_
_entity_poly.entity_id
_entity_poly.type
_entity_poly.pdbx_seq_one_letter_code
_entity_poly.pdbx_strand_id
1 'polypeptide(L)' 'MIKDCNIIPSETLFVDDGTSNIHMGKELGFETFQPRNGTDWRAELTAILEE' A
#
# COMPACT_ATOMS: atom_id res chain seq x y z
N MET A 1 1.10 14.19 9.15
CA MET A 1 1.43 13.44 7.91
C MET A 1 0.23 12.73 7.28
N ILE A 2 -0.57 11.89 7.96
CA ILE A 2 -1.84 11.40 7.34
C ILE A 2 -2.94 12.47 7.42
N LYS A 3 -3.06 13.14 8.58
CA LYS A 3 -4.04 14.22 8.82
C LYS A 3 -3.90 15.43 7.89
N ASP A 4 -2.73 15.58 7.26
CA ASP A 4 -2.42 16.74 6.40
C ASP A 4 -2.81 16.49 4.94
N CYS A 5 -2.99 15.22 4.55
CA CYS A 5 -3.28 14.82 3.16
C CYS A 5 -4.77 14.56 2.89
N ASN A 6 -5.62 14.63 3.93
CA ASN A 6 -7.07 14.35 3.86
C ASN A 6 -7.42 13.04 3.12
N ILE A 7 -6.59 12.02 3.30
CA ILE A 7 -6.79 10.67 2.75
C ILE A 7 -7.56 9.80 3.74
N ILE A 8 -8.41 8.91 3.21
CA ILE A 8 -9.09 7.89 4.00
C ILE A 8 -8.25 6.62 3.92
N PRO A 9 -7.70 6.09 5.03
CA PRO A 9 -6.82 4.93 5.00
C PRO A 9 -7.42 3.73 4.27
N SER A 10 -8.69 3.41 4.52
CA SER A 10 -9.40 2.29 3.89
C SER A 10 -9.68 2.48 2.39
N GLU A 11 -9.47 3.68 1.85
CA GLU A 11 -9.57 3.99 0.42
C GLU A 11 -8.18 4.26 -0.20
N THR A 12 -7.11 4.00 0.56
CA THR A 12 -5.73 4.29 0.18
C THR A 12 -4.90 3.02 0.16
N LEU A 13 -4.28 2.73 -0.98
CA LEU A 13 -3.30 1.65 -1.13
C LEU A 13 -1.89 2.14 -0.79
N PHE A 14 -1.27 1.57 0.23
CA PHE A 14 0.11 1.82 0.63
C PHE A 14 1.05 0.76 0.03
N VAL A 15 2.05 1.22 -0.73
CA VAL A 15 2.99 0.34 -1.46
C VAL A 15 4.40 0.56 -0.91
N ASP A 16 5.00 -0.47 -0.31
CA ASP A 16 6.33 -0.45 0.30
C ASP A 16 6.93 -1.87 0.31
N ASP A 17 8.22 -2.05 0.04
CA ASP A 17 8.87 -3.36 0.00
C ASP A 17 9.28 -3.88 1.39
N GLY A 18 9.25 -3.02 2.41
CA GLY A 18 9.59 -3.33 3.80
C GLY A 18 8.44 -3.95 4.60
N THR A 19 8.65 -5.17 5.12
CA THR A 19 7.62 -5.89 5.89
C THR A 19 7.12 -5.12 7.12
N SER A 20 8.01 -4.43 7.85
CA SER A 20 7.61 -3.65 9.03
C SER A 20 6.72 -2.46 8.66
N ASN A 21 6.97 -1.81 7.52
CA ASN A 21 6.19 -0.69 7.04
C ASN A 21 4.79 -1.15 6.61
N ILE A 22 4.72 -2.30 5.93
CA ILE A 22 3.45 -2.93 5.54
C ILE A 22 2.63 -3.31 6.76
N HIS A 23 3.25 -3.90 7.78
CA HIS A 23 2.56 -4.22 9.03
C HIS A 23 1.96 -2.98 9.69
N MET A 24 2.76 -1.92 9.83
CA MET A 24 2.29 -0.63 10.35
C MET A 24 1.18 -0.01 9.49
N GLY A 25 1.29 -0.09 8.16
CA GLY A 25 0.26 0.37 7.22
C GLY A 25 -1.08 -0.31 7.47
N LYS A 26 -1.08 -1.63 7.66
CA LYS A 26 -2.30 -2.38 8.02
C LYS A 26 -2.87 -1.95 9.37
N GLU A 27 -2.03 -1.75 10.39
CA GLU A 27 -2.48 -1.27 11.72
C GLU A 27 -3.11 0.13 11.65
N LEU A 28 -2.64 0.97 10.71
CA LEU A 28 -3.18 2.30 10.45
C LEU A 28 -4.45 2.29 9.56
N GLY A 29 -4.88 1.12 9.08
CA GLY A 29 -6.11 0.92 8.31
C GLY A 29 -5.96 1.11 6.80
N PHE A 30 -4.73 1.08 6.27
CA PHE A 30 -4.49 1.11 4.83
C PHE A 30 -4.73 -0.25 4.19
N GLU A 31 -5.17 -0.22 2.92
CA GLU A 31 -4.88 -1.33 2.01
C GLU A 31 -3.38 -1.37 1.76
N THR A 32 -2.76 -2.54 1.66
CA THR A 32 -1.29 -2.64 1.53
C THR A 32 -0.84 -3.61 0.46
N PHE A 33 0.17 -3.22 -0.31
CA PHE A 33 0.83 -4.08 -1.29
C PHE A 33 2.35 -4.08 -1.06
N GLN A 34 2.94 -5.26 -0.87
CA GLN A 34 4.39 -5.43 -0.65
C GLN A 34 5.06 -6.01 -1.90
N PRO A 35 5.52 -5.17 -2.85
CA PRO A 35 6.26 -5.68 -4.00
C PRO A 35 7.63 -6.20 -3.58
N ARG A 36 8.16 -7.15 -4.34
CA ARG A 36 9.55 -7.58 -4.18
C ARG A 36 10.49 -6.52 -4.77
N ASN A 37 11.51 -6.11 -4.01
CA ASN A 37 12.49 -5.15 -4.51
C ASN A 37 13.17 -5.63 -5.80
N GLY A 38 13.28 -4.72 -6.78
CA GLY A 38 13.91 -4.96 -8.07
C GLY A 38 13.07 -5.74 -9.09
N THR A 39 11.81 -6.09 -8.78
CA THR A 39 10.90 -6.74 -9.74
C THR A 39 9.95 -5.72 -10.38
N ASP A 40 9.42 -6.08 -11.55
CA ASP A 40 8.32 -5.34 -12.17
C ASP A 40 6.99 -5.81 -11.58
N TRP A 41 6.35 -4.94 -10.81
CA TRP A 41 5.08 -5.20 -10.11
C TRP A 41 3.88 -4.46 -10.74
N ARG A 42 4.03 -3.90 -11.94
CA ARG A 42 2.97 -3.11 -12.59
C ARG A 42 1.70 -3.94 -12.87
N ALA A 43 1.87 -5.18 -13.31
CA ALA A 43 0.75 -6.08 -13.58
C ALA A 43 0.00 -6.47 -12.29
N GLU A 44 0.74 -6.77 -11.23
CA GLU A 44 0.15 -7.08 -9.91
C GLU A 44 -0.60 -5.87 -9.35
N LEU A 45 0.00 -4.67 -9.41
CA LEU A 45 -0.67 -3.44 -8.97
C LEU A 45 -1.95 -3.17 -9.78
N THR A 46 -1.92 -3.38 -11.09
CA THR A 46 -3.11 -3.18 -11.94
C THR A 46 -4.24 -4.11 -11.52
N ALA A 47 -3.94 -5.38 -11.27
CA ALA A 47 -4.94 -6.34 -10.79
C ALA A 47 -5.55 -5.94 -9.44
N ILE A 48 -4.75 -5.41 -8.51
CA ILE A 48 -5.24 -4.91 -7.20
C ILE A 48 -6.18 -3.72 -7.37
N LEU A 49 -5.90 -2.82 -8.31
CA LEU A 49 -6.70 -1.59 -8.51
C LEU A 49 -7.99 -1.83 -9.32
N GLU A 50 -8.13 -2.99 -9.94
CA GLU A 50 -9.30 -3.38 -10.74
C GLU A 50 -10.26 -4.34 -10.01
N GLU A 51 -9.97 -4.73 -8.76
CA GLU A 51 -10.88 -5.49 -7.87
C GLU A 51 -12.10 -4.68 -7.43
#